data_AF-A0A6D0DRE4-F1
#
_entry.id   AF-A0A6D0DRE4-F1
#
_cell.length_a   1.000
_cell.length_b   1.000
_cell.length_c   1.000
_cell.angle_alpha   90.00
_cell.angle_beta   90.00
_cell.angle_gamma   90.00
#
_symmetry.space_group_name_H-M   'P 1'
#
loop_
_entity.id
_entity.type
_entity.pdbx_description
1 polymer ?
#
loop_
_entity_poly.entity_id
_entity_poly.type
_entity_poly.pdbx_seq_one_letter_code
_entity_poly.pdbx_strand_id
1 'polypeptide(L)'
;MENLIFFIKYFVVKNRQAHWVSLTSGKWDKFSSKIDKIEKHLNERCVLIEKNISEEFSHLIDKKNIGHGFYFDRYLCNERLSPVTFEQIHDDSILVCPDEKVAFYFHHDGWMWYCCV
;
A
#
# COMPACT_ATOMS: atom_id res chain seq x y z
N MET A 1 -0.12 11.06 7.71
CA MET A 1 0.14 11.41 6.29
C MET A 1 1.55 11.10 5.82
N GLU A 2 2.57 11.18 6.69
CA GLU A 2 3.97 10.92 6.30
C GLU A 2 4.19 9.54 5.68
N ASN A 3 3.57 8.48 6.21
CA ASN A 3 3.67 7.12 5.65
C ASN A 3 3.08 7.01 4.23
N LEU A 4 2.01 7.75 3.94
CA LEU A 4 1.47 7.81 2.59
C LEU A 4 2.37 8.61 1.64
N ILE A 5 2.98 9.69 2.13
CA ILE A 5 3.97 10.45 1.35
C ILE A 5 5.21 9.59 1.07
N PHE A 6 5.66 8.81 2.05
CA PHE A 6 6.70 7.79 1.87
C PHE A 6 6.30 6.83 0.76
N PHE A 7 5.07 6.29 0.81
CA PHE A 7 4.58 5.41 -0.24
C PHE A 7 4.66 6.06 -1.62
N ILE A 8 4.14 7.28 -1.77
CA ILE A 8 4.13 7.97 -3.06
C ILE A 8 5.55 8.24 -3.57
N LYS A 9 6.49 8.62 -2.70
CA LYS A 9 7.87 8.94 -3.10
C LYS A 9 8.66 7.73 -3.59
N TYR A 10 8.39 6.55 -3.04
CA TYR A 10 9.20 5.36 -3.31
C TYR A 10 8.50 4.33 -4.20
N PHE A 11 7.17 4.27 -4.18
CA PHE A 11 6.39 3.21 -4.83
C PHE A 11 5.55 3.68 -6.02
N VAL A 12 5.34 4.99 -6.19
CA VAL A 12 4.68 5.58 -7.37
C VAL A 12 5.71 6.07 -8.39
N VAL A 13 5.46 5.89 -9.69
CA VAL A 13 6.35 6.35 -10.77
C VAL A 13 6.61 7.86 -10.70
N LYS A 14 7.87 8.26 -10.92
CA LYS A 14 8.38 9.62 -10.66
C LYS A 14 7.52 10.74 -11.27
N ASN A 15 7.09 10.59 -12.52
CA ASN A 15 6.30 11.59 -13.24
C ASN A 15 4.84 11.73 -12.72
N ARG A 16 4.39 10.85 -11.82
CA ARG A 16 3.05 10.90 -11.20
C ARG A 16 3.09 11.28 -9.71
N GLN A 17 4.25 11.28 -9.07
CA GLN A 17 4.38 11.53 -7.63
C GLN A 17 3.79 12.88 -7.21
N ALA A 18 4.10 13.98 -7.93
CA ALA A 18 3.61 15.31 -7.58
C ALA A 18 2.06 15.39 -7.57
N HIS A 19 1.40 14.72 -8.53
CA HIS A 19 -0.05 14.62 -8.56
C HIS A 19 -0.59 13.94 -7.30
N TRP A 20 -0.05 12.76 -6.96
CA TRP A 20 -0.50 12.00 -5.79
C TRP A 20 -0.20 12.70 -4.48
N VAL A 21 0.97 13.35 -4.34
CA VAL A 21 1.29 14.19 -3.18
C VAL A 21 0.30 15.36 -3.06
N SER A 22 -0.13 15.96 -4.17
CA SER A 22 -1.15 17.02 -4.08
C SER A 22 -2.48 16.51 -3.51
N LEU A 23 -2.83 15.24 -3.74
CA LEU A 23 -4.07 14.65 -3.21
C LEU A 23 -3.98 14.43 -1.69
N THR A 24 -2.79 14.18 -1.16
CA THR A 24 -2.56 14.03 0.30
C THR A 24 -2.61 15.36 1.06
N SER A 25 -2.46 16.50 0.36
CA SER A 25 -2.61 17.83 0.97
C SER A 25 -4.08 18.23 1.21
N GLY A 26 -5.04 17.49 0.65
CA GLY A 26 -6.47 17.67 0.86
C GLY A 26 -7.02 16.82 2.00
N LYS A 27 -8.31 17.02 2.34
CA LYS A 27 -9.06 16.05 3.17
C LYS A 27 -8.90 14.64 2.60
N TRP A 28 -8.80 13.63 3.47
CA TRP A 28 -8.60 12.22 3.13
C TRP A 28 -9.46 11.74 1.96
N ASP A 29 -10.73 12.16 1.94
CA ASP A 29 -11.72 11.88 0.90
C ASP A 29 -11.20 12.08 -0.54
N LYS A 30 -10.35 13.09 -0.77
CA LYS A 30 -9.80 13.35 -2.12
C LYS A 30 -8.82 12.28 -2.57
N PHE A 31 -8.04 11.73 -1.65
CA PHE A 31 -7.12 10.64 -1.93
C PHE A 31 -7.88 9.32 -1.99
N SER A 32 -8.69 9.04 -0.98
CA SER A 32 -9.39 7.75 -0.84
C SER A 32 -10.40 7.48 -1.95
N SER A 33 -11.02 8.52 -2.53
CA SER A 33 -11.89 8.41 -3.72
C SER A 33 -11.15 8.05 -5.02
N LYS A 34 -9.82 7.96 -4.99
CA LYS A 34 -8.98 7.64 -6.14
C LYS A 34 -8.04 6.47 -5.88
N ILE A 35 -8.08 5.84 -4.70
CA ILE A 35 -7.10 4.82 -4.32
C ILE A 35 -7.10 3.64 -5.29
N ASP A 36 -8.26 3.27 -5.82
CA ASP A 36 -8.49 2.30 -6.90
C ASP A 36 -7.67 2.60 -8.18
N LYS A 37 -7.35 3.87 -8.43
CA LYS A 37 -6.63 4.31 -9.64
C LYS A 37 -5.11 4.33 -9.44
N ILE A 38 -4.62 4.02 -8.23
CA ILE A 38 -3.19 4.11 -7.93
C ILE A 38 -2.39 3.03 -8.63
N GLU A 39 -3.02 1.88 -8.92
CA GLU A 39 -2.45 0.75 -9.67
C GLU A 39 -1.74 1.21 -10.96
N LYS A 40 -2.32 2.18 -11.67
CA LYS A 40 -1.84 2.66 -12.99
C LYS A 40 -0.55 3.46 -12.87
N HIS A 41 -0.15 3.76 -11.65
CA HIS A 41 0.96 4.63 -11.31
C HIS A 41 1.93 3.96 -10.34
N LEU A 42 1.71 2.69 -9.99
CA LEU A 42 2.70 1.86 -9.30
C LEU A 42 3.93 1.69 -10.19
N ASN A 43 5.10 1.62 -9.58
CA ASN A 43 6.33 1.45 -10.34
C ASN A 43 6.52 0.00 -10.83
N GLU A 44 7.27 -0.17 -11.92
CA GLU A 44 7.46 -1.46 -12.60
C GLU A 44 8.50 -2.39 -11.93
N ARG A 45 9.19 -1.97 -10.87
CA ARG A 45 10.29 -2.73 -10.23
C ARG A 45 9.83 -3.71 -9.17
N CYS A 46 8.54 -4.01 -9.13
CA CYS A 46 7.88 -4.63 -8.00
C CYS A 46 7.19 -5.93 -8.44
N VAL A 47 6.74 -6.71 -7.47
CA VAL A 47 6.22 -8.06 -7.71
C VAL A 47 4.70 -8.03 -7.68
N LEU A 48 4.08 -8.60 -8.71
CA LEU A 48 2.64 -8.85 -8.77
C LEU A 48 2.37 -10.31 -8.37
N ILE A 49 1.42 -10.50 -7.46
CA ILE A 49 0.96 -11.81 -6.96
C ILE A 49 -0.53 -11.93 -7.25
N GLU A 50 -0.89 -12.83 -8.15
CA GLU A 50 -2.27 -13.00 -8.64
C GLU A 50 -3.00 -14.20 -8.02
N LYS A 51 -2.31 -15.04 -7.25
CA LYS A 51 -2.85 -16.27 -6.67
C LYS A 51 -2.33 -16.47 -5.26
N ASN A 52 -3.11 -17.16 -4.43
CA ASN A 52 -2.77 -17.51 -3.05
C ASN A 52 -2.33 -16.30 -2.22
N ILE A 53 -2.96 -15.14 -2.45
CA ILE A 53 -2.49 -13.85 -1.91
C ILE A 53 -2.36 -13.84 -0.39
N SER A 54 -3.24 -14.54 0.34
CA SER A 54 -3.21 -14.62 1.81
C SER A 54 -1.98 -15.38 2.31
N GLU A 55 -1.65 -16.51 1.67
CA GLU A 55 -0.49 -17.34 2.00
C GLU A 55 0.81 -16.59 1.67
N GLU A 56 0.89 -16.00 0.47
CA GLU A 56 2.05 -15.22 0.04
C GLU A 56 2.25 -13.97 0.90
N PHE A 57 1.17 -13.27 1.27
CA PHE A 57 1.24 -12.13 2.17
C PHE A 57 1.78 -12.56 3.55
N SER A 58 1.22 -13.61 4.15
CA SER A 58 1.68 -14.12 5.45
C SER A 58 3.16 -14.51 5.41
N HIS A 59 3.58 -15.22 4.36
CA HIS A 59 4.98 -15.57 4.15
C HIS A 59 5.88 -14.33 4.00
N LEU A 60 5.42 -13.27 3.32
CA LEU A 60 6.18 -12.01 3.18
C LEU A 60 6.28 -11.26 4.52
N ILE A 61 5.22 -11.22 5.32
CA ILE A 61 5.21 -10.64 6.66
C ILE A 61 6.27 -11.32 7.54
N ASP A 62 6.26 -12.66 7.58
CA ASP A 62 7.23 -13.44 8.35
C ASP A 62 8.67 -13.27 7.82
N LYS A 63 8.85 -13.43 6.50
CA LYS A 63 10.17 -13.34 5.84
C LYS A 63 10.84 -11.98 6.04
N LYS A 64 10.06 -10.91 6.11
CA LYS A 64 10.55 -9.54 6.31
C LYS A 64 10.54 -9.12 7.78
N ASN A 65 10.07 -9.98 8.69
CA ASN A 65 9.92 -9.68 10.11
C ASN A 65 9.09 -8.41 10.34
N ILE A 66 8.01 -8.24 9.58
CA ILE A 66 7.12 -7.07 9.66
C ILE A 66 6.26 -7.22 10.92
N GLY A 67 6.59 -6.45 11.95
CA GLY A 67 5.82 -6.45 13.20
C GLY A 67 4.59 -5.54 13.17
N HIS A 68 4.62 -4.50 12.33
CA HIS A 68 3.53 -3.54 12.21
C HIS A 68 3.55 -2.83 10.84
N GLY A 69 2.46 -2.13 10.52
CA GLY A 69 2.38 -1.30 9.32
C GLY A 69 1.31 -0.23 9.45
N PHE A 70 1.31 0.70 8.50
CA PHE A 70 0.34 1.77 8.38
C PHE A 70 -0.58 1.52 7.20
N TYR A 71 -1.86 1.37 7.50
CA TYR A 71 -2.90 0.93 6.60
C TYR A 71 -3.77 2.10 6.13
N PHE A 72 -4.18 2.02 4.87
CA PHE A 72 -4.96 3.03 4.17
C PHE A 72 -5.98 2.35 3.27
N ASP A 73 -7.25 2.70 3.41
CA ASP A 73 -8.31 2.27 2.47
C ASP A 73 -9.33 3.40 2.24
N ARG A 74 -10.50 3.10 1.70
CA ARG A 74 -11.53 4.12 1.48
C ARG A 74 -11.92 4.87 2.77
N TYR A 75 -11.87 4.22 3.92
CA TYR A 75 -12.43 4.67 5.19
C TYR A 75 -11.38 4.97 6.25
N LEU A 76 -10.28 4.22 6.25
CA LEU A 76 -9.21 4.29 7.23
C LEU A 76 -8.02 5.05 6.64
N CYS A 77 -7.54 6.03 7.39
CA CYS A 77 -6.39 6.85 7.03
C CYS A 77 -5.28 6.65 8.06
N ASN A 78 -4.19 6.02 7.64
CA ASN A 78 -2.98 5.86 8.45
C ASN A 78 -3.23 5.07 9.75
N GLU A 79 -4.08 4.05 9.68
CA GLU A 79 -4.37 3.17 10.82
C GLU A 79 -3.16 2.28 11.09
N ARG A 80 -2.77 2.09 12.34
CA ARG A 80 -1.60 1.27 12.68
C ARG A 80 -2.05 -0.17 12.95
N LEU A 81 -1.62 -1.10 12.11
CA LEU A 81 -1.86 -2.53 12.30
C LEU A 81 -0.66 -3.17 13.01
N SER A 82 -0.91 -3.91 14.09
CA SER A 82 0.11 -4.59 14.90
C SER A 82 -0.56 -5.70 15.76
N PRO A 83 -0.32 -6.99 15.50
CA PRO A 83 0.39 -7.53 14.35
C PRO A 83 -0.36 -7.23 13.04
N VAL A 84 0.35 -7.30 11.92
CA VAL A 84 -0.27 -7.21 10.59
C VAL A 84 -0.78 -8.59 10.21
N THR A 85 -2.08 -8.73 9.97
CA THR A 85 -2.66 -9.99 9.46
C THR A 85 -3.53 -9.73 8.23
N PHE A 86 -3.74 -10.77 7.41
CA PHE A 86 -4.46 -10.63 6.14
C PHE A 86 -5.96 -10.33 6.34
N GLU A 87 -6.54 -10.77 7.45
CA GLU A 87 -7.98 -10.58 7.76
C GLU A 87 -8.37 -9.11 7.98
N GLN A 88 -7.38 -8.24 8.18
CA GLN A 88 -7.57 -6.80 8.37
C GLN A 88 -7.52 -6.01 7.06
N ILE A 89 -7.19 -6.69 5.95
CA ILE A 89 -6.92 -6.07 4.66
C ILE A 89 -8.17 -6.08 3.79
N HIS A 90 -8.54 -4.92 3.26
CA HIS A 90 -9.61 -4.76 2.29
C HIS A 90 -9.08 -4.56 0.88
N ASP A 91 -9.98 -4.67 -0.09
CA ASP A 91 -9.72 -4.32 -1.47
C ASP A 91 -9.44 -2.81 -1.64
N ASP A 92 -8.70 -2.48 -2.70
CA ASP A 92 -8.26 -1.13 -3.05
C ASP A 92 -7.60 -0.42 -1.84
N SER A 93 -6.69 -1.13 -1.18
CA SER A 93 -6.01 -0.66 0.03
C SER A 93 -4.49 -0.65 -0.13
N ILE A 94 -3.84 0.11 0.75
CA ILE A 94 -2.39 0.25 0.81
C ILE A 94 -1.94 -0.09 2.23
N LEU A 95 -0.92 -0.94 2.33
CA LEU A 95 -0.17 -1.15 3.56
C LEU A 95 1.26 -0.68 3.37
N VAL A 96 1.73 0.17 4.28
CA VAL A 96 3.09 0.71 4.26
C VAL A 96 3.82 0.26 5.52
N CYS A 97 4.95 -0.41 5.35
CA CYS A 97 5.83 -0.87 6.42
C CYS A 97 7.16 -0.11 6.27
N PRO A 98 7.26 1.13 6.80
CA PRO A 98 8.37 2.02 6.52
C PRO A 98 9.70 1.53 7.11
N ASP A 99 9.67 0.83 8.26
CA ASP A 99 10.86 0.29 8.93
C ASP A 99 11.55 -0.76 8.05
N GLU A 100 10.75 -1.63 7.41
CA GLU A 100 11.20 -2.66 6.48
C GLU A 100 11.31 -2.15 5.03
N LYS A 101 10.95 -0.88 4.79
CA LYS A 101 10.89 -0.23 3.47
C LYS A 101 10.07 -1.02 2.46
N VAL A 102 8.96 -1.55 2.93
CA VAL A 102 8.02 -2.36 2.15
C VAL A 102 6.72 -1.61 1.96
N ALA A 103 6.09 -1.79 0.81
CA ALA A 103 4.68 -1.47 0.64
C ALA A 103 3.93 -2.54 -0.13
N PHE A 104 2.63 -2.60 0.14
CA PHE A 104 1.68 -3.46 -0.53
C PHE A 104 0.52 -2.63 -1.06
N TYR A 105 -0.02 -3.04 -2.20
CA TYR A 105 -1.30 -2.59 -2.72
C TYR A 105 -2.17 -3.82 -2.99
N PHE A 106 -3.40 -3.81 -2.49
CA PHE A 106 -4.36 -4.89 -2.62
C PHE A 106 -5.47 -4.43 -3.55
N HIS A 107 -5.74 -5.19 -4.61
CA HIS A 107 -6.72 -4.82 -5.63
C HIS A 107 -8.00 -5.65 -5.52
N HIS A 108 -9.14 -5.05 -5.85
CA HIS A 108 -10.45 -5.71 -5.82
C HIS A 108 -10.60 -6.94 -6.72
N ASP A 109 -9.73 -7.12 -7.72
CA ASP A 109 -9.67 -8.34 -8.52
C ASP A 109 -8.96 -9.52 -7.81
N GLY A 110 -8.54 -9.34 -6.55
CA GLY A 110 -7.93 -10.39 -5.75
C GLY A 110 -6.45 -10.64 -6.04
N TRP A 111 -5.74 -9.65 -6.59
CA TRP A 111 -4.28 -9.65 -6.70
C TRP A 111 -3.65 -8.66 -5.73
N MET A 112 -2.38 -8.90 -5.39
CA MET A 112 -1.57 -8.04 -4.55
C MET A 112 -0.29 -7.64 -5.27
N TRP A 113 0.03 -6.36 -5.21
CA TRP A 113 1.32 -5.84 -5.62
C TRP A 113 2.17 -5.54 -4.40
N TYR A 114 3.45 -5.88 -4.45
CA TYR A 114 4.38 -5.69 -3.34
C TYR A 114 5.71 -5.15 -3.85
N CYS A 115 6.29 -4.21 -3.10
CA CYS A 115 7.56 -3.61 -3.44
C CYS A 115 8.46 -3.31 -2.24
N CYS A 116 9.77 -3.22 -2.51
CA CYS A 116 10.84 -2.86 -1.57
C CYS A 116 11.74 -1.77 -2.15
N VAL A 117 12.36 -0.97 -1.27
CA VAL A 117 13.42 0.00 -1.62
C VAL A 117 14.61 -0.04 -0.68
#